data_AF-A0A9E3EXK1-F1
#
_entry.id   AF-A0A9E3EXK1-F1
#
_cell.length_a   1.000
_cell.length_b   1.000
_cell.length_c   1.000
_cell.angle_alpha   90.00
_cell.angle_beta   90.00
_cell.angle_gamma   90.00
#
_symmetry.space_group_name_H-M   'P 1'
#
loop_
_entity.id
_entity.type
_entity.pdbx_description
1 polymer ?
#
loop_
_entity_poly.entity_id
_entity_poly.type
_entity_poly.pdbx_seq_one_letter_code
_entity_poly.pdbx_strand_id
1 'polypeptide(L)'
;MVTRSWIGGFSNDSLSNADDWSPAAAPAPGDALVMANGTASLNGGDLAGDTLAIDADASAAEPYAATINLSGGAALSALVSHTALVEQQATFNAVGQATLNLQVQANSLANTTVTENIAPNSTLSGSFLANGHDPSVTVKAADDTALFANTGDSGIANGVAVINAGVVGTGSFTALPFSGITFMGPVGDGQTVNSDGFDRITIADPGLFRGLVAFAGGPTNTVDLLGVAAASYSYQDDMLSLYQGGQVVDTLRLQADPSQFQVTESARGVSISGLPGMPPPGAVVLPQV
;
A
#
# COMPACT_ATOMS: atom_id res chain seq x y z
N MET A 1 -4.68 16.20 27.71
CA MET A 1 -4.10 14.91 27.31
C MET A 1 -4.52 13.85 28.31
N VAL A 2 -5.53 13.08 27.93
CA VAL A 2 -5.96 11.86 28.64
C VAL A 2 -5.72 10.70 27.68
N THR A 3 -5.21 9.57 28.18
CA THR A 3 -5.23 8.33 27.41
C THR A 3 -6.62 7.74 27.48
N ARG A 4 -7.24 7.50 26.33
CA ARG A 4 -8.54 6.85 26.20
C ARG A 4 -8.36 5.51 25.53
N SER A 5 -8.73 4.46 26.24
CA SER A 5 -8.72 3.10 25.72
C SER A 5 -10.11 2.73 25.21
N TRP A 6 -10.19 2.24 23.98
CA TRP A 6 -11.37 1.63 23.41
C TRP A 6 -11.75 0.41 24.25
N ILE A 7 -12.98 0.42 24.78
CA ILE A 7 -13.55 -0.72 25.49
C ILE A 7 -14.68 -1.37 24.69
N GLY A 8 -15.32 -0.61 23.79
CA GLY A 8 -16.39 -1.07 22.90
C GLY A 8 -17.52 -1.82 23.60
N GLY A 9 -18.30 -2.58 22.83
CA GLY A 9 -19.26 -3.54 23.37
C GLY A 9 -20.60 -2.96 23.81
N PHE A 10 -20.86 -1.68 23.51
CA PHE A 10 -22.16 -1.04 23.67
C PHE A 10 -22.92 -0.93 22.33
N SER A 11 -24.18 -0.52 22.38
CA SER A 11 -25.07 -0.49 21.21
C SER A 11 -24.72 0.67 20.27
N ASN A 12 -23.70 0.51 19.42
CA ASN A 12 -23.38 1.27 18.20
C ASN A 12 -21.88 1.21 17.82
N ASP A 13 -21.01 0.69 18.70
CA ASP A 13 -19.55 0.59 18.52
C ASP A 13 -18.97 1.83 17.84
N SER A 14 -19.28 3.03 18.37
CA SER A 14 -18.95 4.29 17.69
C SER A 14 -17.76 4.99 18.33
N LEU A 15 -16.74 5.35 17.54
CA LEU A 15 -15.57 6.06 18.05
C LEU A 15 -15.89 7.47 18.60
N SER A 16 -17.06 8.03 18.29
CA SER A 16 -17.53 9.31 18.84
C SER A 16 -18.39 9.17 20.11
N ASN A 17 -18.74 7.94 20.50
CA ASN A 17 -19.55 7.69 21.69
C ASN A 17 -18.68 7.64 22.95
N ALA A 18 -18.99 8.48 23.93
CA ALA A 18 -18.25 8.58 25.18
C ALA A 18 -18.21 7.28 26.00
N ASP A 19 -19.26 6.47 25.91
CA ASP A 19 -19.40 5.23 26.68
C ASP A 19 -18.52 4.09 26.14
N ASP A 20 -18.06 4.18 24.89
CA ASP A 20 -17.17 3.18 24.27
C ASP A 20 -15.68 3.39 24.63
N TRP A 21 -15.37 4.39 25.46
CA TRP A 21 -14.01 4.75 25.88
C TRP A 21 -13.82 4.65 27.40
N SER A 22 -12.60 4.35 27.83
CA SER A 22 -12.16 4.43 29.23
C SER A 22 -10.97 5.38 29.38
N PRO A 23 -11.05 6.43 30.24
CA PRO A 23 -12.22 6.83 31.01
C PRO A 23 -13.35 7.36 30.11
N ALA A 24 -14.60 7.20 30.56
CA ALA A 24 -15.79 7.56 29.80
C ALA A 24 -15.83 9.06 29.46
N ALA A 25 -15.53 9.37 28.21
CA ALA A 25 -15.75 10.63 27.54
C ALA A 25 -15.35 10.47 26.07
N ALA A 26 -15.99 11.23 25.19
CA ALA A 26 -15.64 11.24 23.77
C ALA A 26 -14.19 11.76 23.57
N PRO A 27 -13.50 11.34 22.51
CA PRO A 27 -12.21 11.90 22.12
C PRO A 27 -12.25 13.43 22.01
N ALA A 28 -11.22 14.08 22.53
CA ALA A 28 -11.02 15.53 22.44
C ALA A 28 -9.59 15.83 21.97
N PRO A 29 -9.34 16.97 21.30
CA PRO A 29 -8.03 17.25 20.70
C PRO A 29 -6.86 17.08 21.70
N GLY A 30 -5.85 16.33 21.28
CA GLY A 30 -4.66 16.03 22.08
C GLY A 30 -4.85 14.91 23.10
N ASP A 31 -5.90 14.09 22.96
CA ASP A 31 -6.02 12.82 23.68
C ASP A 31 -5.18 11.74 22.99
N ALA A 32 -4.76 10.74 23.76
CA ALA A 32 -4.09 9.55 23.22
C ALA A 32 -5.13 8.43 23.10
N LEU A 33 -5.52 8.07 21.88
CA LEU A 33 -6.56 7.08 21.61
C LEU A 33 -5.91 5.72 21.35
N VAL A 34 -6.32 4.68 22.08
CA VAL A 34 -5.75 3.33 21.97
C VAL A 34 -6.85 2.29 21.80
N MET A 35 -6.69 1.36 20.86
CA MET A 35 -7.57 0.22 20.65
C MET A 35 -6.76 -1.06 20.47
N ALA A 36 -6.94 -2.05 21.34
CA ALA A 36 -6.22 -3.31 21.21
C ALA A 36 -6.92 -4.29 20.27
N ASN A 37 -8.24 -4.43 20.40
CA ASN A 37 -9.05 -5.36 19.62
C ASN A 37 -10.50 -4.87 19.49
N GLY A 38 -11.30 -5.61 18.73
CA GLY A 38 -12.74 -5.40 18.61
C GLY A 38 -13.13 -4.72 17.30
N THR A 39 -14.37 -4.25 17.24
CA THR A 39 -14.90 -3.50 16.11
C THR A 39 -15.27 -2.10 16.56
N ALA A 40 -14.95 -1.09 15.75
CA ALA A 40 -15.34 0.29 15.98
C ALA A 40 -15.76 0.94 14.66
N SER A 41 -16.58 1.98 14.74
CA SER A 41 -17.14 2.67 13.58
C SER A 41 -17.00 4.18 13.71
N LEU A 42 -16.55 4.83 12.64
CA LEU A 42 -16.52 6.28 12.48
C LEU A 42 -17.44 6.67 11.32
N ASN A 43 -18.45 7.48 11.61
CA ASN A 43 -19.39 8.00 10.62
C ASN A 43 -19.28 9.53 10.58
N GLY A 44 -18.55 10.04 9.59
CA GLY A 44 -18.12 11.43 9.51
C GLY A 44 -17.12 11.83 10.61
N GLY A 45 -16.62 13.07 10.53
CA GLY A 45 -15.67 13.63 11.50
C GLY A 45 -14.24 13.11 11.36
N ASP A 46 -13.35 13.51 12.27
CA ASP A 46 -11.90 13.29 12.17
C ASP A 46 -11.22 12.88 13.51
N LEU A 47 -11.98 12.34 14.48
CA LEU A 47 -11.53 12.09 15.86
C LEU A 47 -10.76 13.27 16.48
N ALA A 48 -11.22 14.49 16.19
CA ALA A 48 -10.60 15.73 16.67
C ALA A 48 -9.15 15.93 16.18
N GLY A 49 -8.77 15.25 15.09
CA GLY A 49 -7.44 15.26 14.48
C GLY A 49 -6.43 14.32 15.13
N ASP A 50 -6.82 13.56 16.16
CA ASP A 50 -5.93 12.67 16.89
C ASP A 50 -5.70 11.34 16.15
N THR A 51 -4.58 10.70 16.45
CA THR A 51 -4.24 9.37 15.91
C THR A 51 -4.82 8.27 16.79
N LEU A 52 -5.52 7.31 16.18
CA LEU A 52 -5.92 6.07 16.82
C LEU A 52 -4.76 5.06 16.76
N ALA A 53 -4.17 4.76 17.93
CA ALA A 53 -3.19 3.68 18.06
C ALA A 53 -3.92 2.34 18.17
N ILE A 54 -3.75 1.48 17.16
CA ILE A 54 -4.12 0.07 17.23
C ILE A 54 -2.89 -0.67 17.74
N ASP A 55 -2.85 -0.92 19.04
CA ASP A 55 -1.70 -1.49 19.72
C ASP A 55 -2.12 -2.61 20.68
N ALA A 56 -1.37 -3.69 20.61
CA ALA A 56 -1.55 -4.86 21.43
C ALA A 56 -0.68 -4.75 22.68
N ASP A 57 -1.32 -4.91 23.84
CA ASP A 57 -0.60 -5.00 25.12
C ASP A 57 0.37 -6.19 25.08
N ALA A 58 1.64 -5.94 25.43
CA ALA A 58 2.72 -6.91 25.46
C ALA A 58 2.42 -8.19 26.29
N SER A 59 1.39 -8.14 27.14
CA SER A 59 1.02 -9.20 28.06
C SER A 59 -0.01 -10.22 27.56
N ALA A 60 -0.72 -10.01 26.44
CA ALA A 60 -1.69 -11.00 26.00
C ALA A 60 -1.11 -12.07 25.07
N ALA A 61 -1.63 -13.29 25.21
CA ALA A 61 -1.21 -14.48 24.47
C ALA A 61 -1.99 -14.71 23.16
N GLU A 62 -2.93 -13.84 22.81
CA GLU A 62 -3.88 -14.05 21.71
C GLU A 62 -3.62 -13.07 20.56
N PRO A 63 -3.86 -13.47 19.29
CA PRO A 63 -3.77 -12.56 18.16
C PRO A 63 -4.76 -11.41 18.30
N TYR A 64 -4.27 -10.21 18.03
CA TYR A 64 -5.05 -9.00 18.13
C TYR A 64 -5.63 -8.65 16.77
N ALA A 65 -6.95 -8.55 16.73
CA ALA A 65 -7.70 -8.16 15.55
C ALA A 65 -8.56 -6.94 15.87
N ALA A 66 -8.28 -5.82 15.21
CA ALA A 66 -9.11 -4.62 15.24
C ALA A 66 -9.79 -4.43 13.88
N THR A 67 -11.08 -4.10 13.89
CA THR A 67 -11.84 -3.74 12.69
C THR A 67 -12.40 -2.33 12.84
N ILE A 68 -12.08 -1.43 11.92
CA ILE A 68 -12.57 -0.05 11.91
C ILE A 68 -13.44 0.17 10.66
N ASN A 69 -14.69 0.56 10.84
CA ASN A 69 -15.60 0.90 9.75
C ASN A 69 -15.63 2.42 9.55
N LEU A 70 -15.25 2.90 8.38
CA LEU A 70 -15.22 4.31 7.99
C LEU A 70 -16.36 4.59 7.01
N SER A 71 -17.18 5.60 7.32
CA SER A 71 -18.30 5.99 6.47
C SER A 71 -18.63 7.48 6.59
N GLY A 72 -19.50 7.99 5.72
CA GLY A 72 -20.07 9.34 5.87
C GLY A 72 -19.06 10.49 5.81
N GLY A 73 -17.94 10.32 5.09
CA GLY A 73 -16.87 11.32 5.05
C GLY A 73 -15.94 11.29 6.25
N ALA A 74 -15.87 10.17 6.97
CA ALA A 74 -14.94 9.97 8.08
C ALA A 74 -13.48 10.13 7.63
N ALA A 75 -12.68 10.80 8.46
CA ALA A 75 -11.23 10.91 8.33
C ALA A 75 -10.57 10.28 9.55
N LEU A 76 -9.55 9.45 9.33
CA LEU A 76 -8.81 8.78 10.40
C LEU A 76 -7.31 8.81 10.14
N SER A 77 -6.55 9.20 11.16
CA SER A 77 -5.14 8.86 11.25
C SER A 77 -5.00 7.65 12.16
N ALA A 78 -4.36 6.58 11.68
CA ALA A 78 -4.21 5.35 12.44
C ALA A 78 -2.73 4.97 12.54
N LEU A 79 -2.31 4.50 13.72
CA LEU A 79 -1.02 3.87 13.95
C LEU A 79 -1.28 2.42 14.35
N VAL A 80 -0.99 1.47 13.48
CA VAL A 80 -0.96 0.05 13.83
C VAL A 80 0.46 -0.26 14.28
N SER A 81 0.67 -0.35 15.58
CA SER A 81 1.96 -0.70 16.16
C SER A 81 1.83 -1.95 17.00
N HIS A 82 2.97 -2.60 17.27
CA HIS A 82 2.97 -3.72 18.19
C HIS A 82 4.23 -3.76 19.03
N THR A 83 4.08 -4.16 20.29
CA THR A 83 5.22 -4.36 21.21
C THR A 83 5.42 -5.81 21.63
N ALA A 84 4.49 -6.73 21.33
CA ALA A 84 4.54 -8.14 21.75
C ALA A 84 5.05 -9.09 20.64
N LEU A 85 5.20 -10.38 20.98
CA LEU A 85 5.61 -11.47 20.07
C LEU A 85 4.43 -12.14 19.37
N VAL A 86 3.35 -11.40 19.12
CA VAL A 86 2.08 -11.96 18.63
C VAL A 86 1.69 -11.30 17.32
N GLU A 87 1.03 -12.03 16.44
CA GLU A 87 0.54 -11.44 15.18
C GLU A 87 -0.50 -10.34 15.44
N GLN A 88 -0.32 -9.19 14.77
CA GLN A 88 -1.27 -8.08 14.80
C GLN A 88 -2.01 -8.00 13.46
N GLN A 89 -3.34 -7.93 13.53
CA GLN A 89 -4.20 -7.74 12.38
C GLN A 89 -5.07 -6.49 12.56
N ALA A 90 -5.12 -5.65 11.54
CA ALA A 90 -6.04 -4.51 11.48
C ALA A 90 -6.81 -4.54 10.16
N THR A 91 -8.11 -4.32 10.22
CA THR A 91 -8.97 -4.19 9.05
C THR A 91 -9.66 -2.84 9.06
N PHE A 92 -9.58 -2.11 7.96
CA PHE A 92 -10.29 -0.86 7.75
C PHE A 92 -11.31 -1.08 6.63
N ASN A 93 -12.59 -0.84 6.88
CA ASN A 93 -13.65 -0.97 5.89
C ASN A 93 -14.17 0.42 5.53
N ALA A 94 -14.04 0.84 4.28
CA ALA A 94 -14.49 2.14 3.80
C ALA A 94 -15.78 2.02 2.97
N VAL A 95 -16.79 2.81 3.31
CA VAL A 95 -18.07 2.91 2.59
C VAL A 95 -18.37 4.37 2.25
N GLY A 96 -18.69 4.65 0.99
CA GLY A 96 -18.86 6.00 0.49
C GLY A 96 -17.51 6.69 0.35
N GLN A 97 -17.38 7.91 0.89
CA GLN A 97 -16.10 8.62 0.93
C GLN A 97 -15.51 8.52 2.34
N ALA A 98 -14.24 8.16 2.43
CA ALA A 98 -13.48 8.13 3.68
C ALA A 98 -12.03 8.54 3.42
N THR A 99 -11.36 8.99 4.47
CA THR A 99 -9.92 9.29 4.47
C THR A 99 -9.22 8.44 5.52
N LEU A 100 -8.11 7.80 5.16
CA LEU A 100 -7.26 7.05 6.07
C LEU A 100 -5.79 7.40 5.83
N ASN A 101 -5.13 7.94 6.84
CA ASN A 101 -3.67 8.06 6.88
C ASN A 101 -3.13 7.00 7.83
N LEU A 102 -2.54 5.95 7.27
CA LEU A 102 -2.11 4.77 8.01
C LEU A 102 -0.60 4.81 8.26
N GLN A 103 -0.18 4.54 9.48
CA GLN A 103 1.18 4.15 9.81
C GLN A 103 1.16 2.74 10.37
N VAL A 104 2.02 1.87 9.86
CA VAL A 104 2.23 0.51 10.37
C VAL A 104 3.66 0.44 10.88
N GLN A 105 3.81 0.18 12.18
CA GLN A 105 5.10 0.00 12.85
C GLN A 105 5.17 -1.42 13.40
N ALA A 106 5.57 -2.37 12.56
CA ALA A 106 5.84 -3.73 13.02
C ALA A 106 7.11 -3.74 13.87
N ASN A 107 7.09 -4.46 15.00
CA ASN A 107 8.33 -4.71 15.75
C ASN A 107 9.20 -5.73 15.02
N SER A 108 10.42 -5.95 15.51
CA SER A 108 11.38 -6.85 14.84
C SER A 108 11.03 -8.34 14.93
N LEU A 109 9.92 -8.72 15.58
CA LEU A 109 9.69 -10.09 16.04
C LEU A 109 8.30 -10.65 15.70
N ALA A 110 7.39 -9.84 15.15
CA ALA A 110 6.04 -10.25 14.81
C ALA A 110 5.55 -9.60 13.51
N ASN A 111 4.79 -10.39 12.74
CA ASN A 111 4.17 -9.92 11.51
C ASN A 111 2.99 -9.01 11.84
N THR A 112 2.84 -7.93 11.08
CA THR A 112 1.68 -7.05 11.14
C THR A 112 0.97 -7.04 9.79
N THR A 113 -0.30 -7.43 9.77
CA THR A 113 -1.11 -7.47 8.55
C THR A 113 -2.21 -6.42 8.64
N VAL A 114 -2.27 -5.53 7.66
CA VAL A 114 -3.34 -4.54 7.53
C VAL A 114 -4.10 -4.76 6.23
N THR A 115 -5.43 -4.78 6.32
CA THR A 115 -6.32 -4.85 5.16
C THR A 115 -7.21 -3.62 5.10
N GLU A 116 -7.23 -2.95 3.96
CA GLU A 116 -8.11 -1.83 3.64
C GLU A 116 -9.15 -2.29 2.61
N ASN A 117 -10.38 -2.54 3.05
CA ASN A 117 -11.48 -2.92 2.17
C ASN A 117 -12.25 -1.68 1.72
N ILE A 118 -12.47 -1.54 0.42
CA ILE A 118 -13.22 -0.43 -0.19
C ILE A 118 -14.49 -0.99 -0.81
N ALA A 119 -15.65 -0.60 -0.28
CA ALA A 119 -16.96 -1.08 -0.75
C ALA A 119 -17.28 -0.58 -2.18
N PRO A 120 -18.27 -1.18 -2.88
CA PRO A 120 -18.70 -0.69 -4.19
C PRO A 120 -19.06 0.80 -4.16
N ASN A 121 -18.79 1.51 -5.25
CA ASN A 121 -19.04 2.94 -5.43
C ASN A 121 -18.45 3.80 -4.30
N SER A 122 -17.35 3.36 -3.70
CA SER A 122 -16.68 4.04 -2.59
C SER A 122 -15.28 4.49 -2.99
N THR A 123 -14.77 5.48 -2.27
CA THR A 123 -13.39 5.97 -2.43
C THR A 123 -12.77 6.09 -1.06
N LEU A 124 -11.62 5.42 -0.89
CA LEU A 124 -10.74 5.62 0.25
C LEU A 124 -9.59 6.53 -0.19
N SER A 125 -9.51 7.72 0.41
CA SER A 125 -8.43 8.67 0.15
C SER A 125 -7.35 8.57 1.24
N GLY A 126 -6.09 8.80 0.90
CA GLY A 126 -5.03 8.94 1.90
C GLY A 126 -3.71 8.31 1.47
N SER A 127 -2.98 7.76 2.42
CA SER A 127 -1.72 7.05 2.20
C SER A 127 -1.41 6.09 3.35
N PHE A 128 -0.45 5.17 3.13
CA PHE A 128 0.06 4.28 4.17
C PHE A 128 1.58 4.31 4.24
N LEU A 129 2.16 4.29 5.45
CA LEU A 129 3.59 4.09 5.65
C LEU A 129 3.79 2.85 6.52
N ALA A 130 4.33 1.78 5.93
CA ALA A 130 4.54 0.52 6.62
C ALA A 130 6.04 0.22 6.77
N ASN A 131 6.49 0.06 8.00
CA ASN A 131 7.85 -0.33 8.34
C ASN A 131 7.87 -1.38 9.45
N GLY A 132 9.04 -1.97 9.68
CA GLY A 132 9.24 -3.01 10.68
C GLY A 132 9.66 -4.34 10.07
N HIS A 133 9.41 -5.45 10.77
CA HIS A 133 9.67 -6.79 10.25
C HIS A 133 8.45 -7.32 9.50
N ASP A 134 8.62 -7.56 8.21
CA ASP A 134 7.64 -8.22 7.33
C ASP A 134 6.21 -7.63 7.42
N PRO A 135 6.02 -6.29 7.41
CA PRO A 135 4.67 -5.74 7.38
C PRO A 135 3.98 -6.13 6.07
N SER A 136 2.67 -6.37 6.15
CA SER A 136 1.82 -6.60 4.98
C SER A 136 0.67 -5.62 4.94
N VAL A 137 0.52 -4.91 3.83
CA VAL A 137 -0.62 -4.02 3.58
C VAL A 137 -1.36 -4.50 2.34
N THR A 138 -2.66 -4.74 2.45
CA THR A 138 -3.52 -5.09 1.31
C THR A 138 -4.62 -4.07 1.15
N VAL A 139 -4.66 -3.37 0.02
CA VAL A 139 -5.78 -2.52 -0.37
C VAL A 139 -6.66 -3.32 -1.32
N LYS A 140 -7.94 -3.50 -0.97
CA LYS A 140 -8.88 -4.37 -1.67
C LYS A 140 -10.15 -3.62 -2.05
N ALA A 141 -10.34 -3.43 -3.34
CA ALA A 141 -11.61 -3.02 -3.92
C ALA A 141 -12.61 -4.19 -3.92
N ALA A 142 -13.87 -3.88 -3.63
CA ALA A 142 -14.96 -4.83 -3.81
C ALA A 142 -15.24 -5.14 -5.29
N ASP A 143 -15.09 -4.13 -6.15
CA ASP A 143 -15.25 -4.19 -7.61
C ASP A 143 -14.57 -2.97 -8.29
N ASP A 144 -14.67 -2.86 -9.61
CA ASP A 144 -14.06 -1.80 -10.42
C ASP A 144 -14.61 -0.38 -10.14
N THR A 145 -15.67 -0.24 -9.35
CA THR A 145 -16.23 1.06 -8.95
C THR A 145 -15.63 1.58 -7.63
N ALA A 146 -14.89 0.73 -6.92
CA ALA A 146 -14.18 1.08 -5.69
C ALA A 146 -12.77 1.59 -6.01
N LEU A 147 -12.42 2.77 -5.49
CA LEU A 147 -11.16 3.45 -5.81
C LEU A 147 -10.32 3.74 -4.57
N PHE A 148 -9.01 3.59 -4.70
CA PHE A 148 -8.03 4.11 -3.75
C PHE A 148 -7.46 5.42 -4.30
N ALA A 149 -7.77 6.54 -3.65
CA ALA A 149 -7.24 7.85 -4.00
C ALA A 149 -5.96 8.12 -3.18
N ASN A 150 -4.82 7.69 -3.70
CA ASN A 150 -3.53 7.97 -3.07
C ASN A 150 -3.20 9.46 -3.24
N THR A 151 -3.24 10.20 -2.13
CA THR A 151 -3.04 11.66 -2.09
C THR A 151 -1.77 12.08 -1.36
N GLY A 152 -1.03 11.12 -0.79
CA GLY A 152 0.21 11.36 -0.06
C GLY A 152 1.31 10.38 -0.49
N ASP A 153 2.32 10.23 0.37
CA ASP A 153 3.38 9.26 0.17
C ASP A 153 2.97 7.94 0.82
N SER A 154 2.75 6.93 -0.01
CA SER A 154 2.58 5.56 0.42
C SER A 154 3.92 4.82 0.33
N GLY A 155 4.26 3.99 1.30
CA GLY A 155 5.57 3.35 1.35
C GLY A 155 5.58 2.08 2.17
N ILE A 156 6.46 1.15 1.78
CA ILE A 156 6.67 -0.10 2.51
C ILE A 156 8.15 -0.47 2.59
N ALA A 157 8.62 -0.89 3.76
CA ALA A 157 9.99 -1.37 4.01
C ALA A 157 9.98 -2.77 4.60
N ASN A 158 10.90 -3.63 4.14
CA ASN A 158 11.05 -5.01 4.59
C ASN A 158 9.74 -5.81 4.56
N GLY A 159 8.83 -5.54 3.63
CA GLY A 159 7.46 -6.05 3.65
C GLY A 159 6.80 -6.04 2.28
N VAL A 160 5.51 -6.34 2.22
CA VAL A 160 4.77 -6.43 0.96
C VAL A 160 3.47 -5.64 0.97
N ALA A 161 3.25 -4.84 -0.07
CA ALA A 161 2.00 -4.15 -0.33
C ALA A 161 1.32 -4.73 -1.56
N VAL A 162 0.04 -5.08 -1.45
CA VAL A 162 -0.79 -5.53 -2.58
C VAL A 162 -1.93 -4.56 -2.77
N ILE A 163 -1.91 -3.85 -3.90
CA ILE A 163 -2.91 -2.85 -4.27
C ILE A 163 -3.85 -3.47 -5.30
N ASN A 164 -4.92 -4.06 -4.80
CA ASN A 164 -6.00 -4.66 -5.58
C ASN A 164 -7.21 -3.72 -5.63
N ALA A 165 -6.98 -2.51 -6.14
CA ALA A 165 -7.98 -1.48 -6.35
C ALA A 165 -7.54 -0.59 -7.52
N GLY A 166 -8.49 0.14 -8.13
CA GLY A 166 -8.13 1.22 -9.04
C GLY A 166 -7.50 2.39 -8.27
N VAL A 167 -6.33 2.84 -8.70
CA VAL A 167 -5.57 3.91 -8.04
C VAL A 167 -5.72 5.23 -8.79
N VAL A 168 -6.14 6.27 -8.07
CA VAL A 168 -6.26 7.65 -8.57
C VAL A 168 -5.55 8.62 -7.62
N GLY A 169 -5.47 9.91 -8.00
CA GLY A 169 -4.85 10.97 -7.21
C GLY A 169 -3.46 11.37 -7.73
N THR A 170 -2.66 12.01 -6.88
CA THR A 170 -1.33 12.55 -7.22
C THR A 170 -0.23 12.12 -6.24
N GLY A 171 -0.51 11.11 -5.42
CA GLY A 171 0.44 10.59 -4.44
C GLY A 171 1.58 9.79 -5.05
N SER A 172 2.46 9.30 -4.18
CA SER A 172 3.56 8.42 -4.54
C SER A 172 3.43 7.06 -3.85
N PHE A 173 4.04 6.04 -4.44
CA PHE A 173 4.33 4.75 -3.82
C PHE A 173 5.83 4.56 -3.79
N THR A 174 6.39 4.15 -2.66
CA THR A 174 7.84 3.89 -2.54
C THR A 174 8.06 2.48 -2.01
N ALA A 175 8.70 1.64 -2.83
CA ALA A 175 9.21 0.37 -2.38
C ALA A 175 10.62 0.62 -1.79
N LEU A 176 10.75 0.52 -0.46
CA LEU A 176 12.02 0.66 0.24
C LEU A 176 12.80 -0.68 0.22
N PRO A 177 14.04 -0.73 0.71
CA PRO A 177 14.82 -1.97 0.74
C PRO A 177 14.08 -3.19 1.29
N PHE A 178 14.31 -4.31 0.59
CA PHE A 178 13.75 -5.62 0.89
C PHE A 178 12.22 -5.65 0.91
N SER A 179 11.58 -4.80 0.10
CA SER A 179 10.13 -4.71 0.00
C SER A 179 9.59 -5.07 -1.38
N GLY A 180 8.27 -5.27 -1.47
CA GLY A 180 7.59 -5.40 -2.74
C GLY A 180 6.26 -4.67 -2.77
N ILE A 181 5.93 -4.08 -3.92
CA ILE A 181 4.61 -3.50 -4.19
C ILE A 181 4.03 -4.17 -5.43
N THR A 182 2.82 -4.72 -5.31
CA THR A 182 2.10 -5.32 -6.44
C THR A 182 0.86 -4.50 -6.74
N PHE A 183 0.74 -4.01 -7.97
CA PHE A 183 -0.47 -3.38 -8.50
C PHE A 183 -1.26 -4.42 -9.29
N MET A 184 -2.44 -4.78 -8.77
CA MET A 184 -3.37 -5.70 -9.45
C MET A 184 -4.46 -4.97 -10.24
N GLY A 185 -4.74 -3.70 -9.89
CA GLY A 185 -5.72 -2.86 -10.57
C GLY A 185 -5.11 -1.75 -11.44
N PRO A 186 -5.94 -0.96 -12.14
CA PRO A 186 -5.49 0.18 -12.94
C PRO A 186 -4.83 1.26 -12.09
N VAL A 187 -3.82 1.95 -12.62
CA VAL A 187 -3.12 3.05 -11.94
C VAL A 187 -3.17 4.30 -12.80
N GLY A 188 -3.67 5.40 -12.23
CA GLY A 188 -3.78 6.70 -12.91
C GLY A 188 -2.44 7.36 -13.21
N ASP A 189 -2.45 8.30 -14.16
CA ASP A 189 -1.26 9.00 -14.67
C ASP A 189 -0.66 10.05 -13.72
N GLY A 190 -1.40 10.44 -12.70
CA GLY A 190 -0.93 11.31 -11.61
C GLY A 190 -0.04 10.63 -10.57
N GLN A 191 0.11 9.30 -10.61
CA GLN A 191 0.88 8.56 -9.62
C GLN A 191 2.35 8.44 -10.00
N THR A 192 3.22 8.44 -8.98
CA THR A 192 4.64 8.07 -9.11
C THR A 192 4.94 6.82 -8.27
N VAL A 193 5.65 5.85 -8.83
CA VAL A 193 6.12 4.66 -8.13
C VAL A 193 7.65 4.68 -8.10
N ASN A 194 8.22 4.90 -6.92
CA ASN A 194 9.64 4.95 -6.70
C ASN A 194 10.17 3.57 -6.32
N SER A 195 11.30 3.22 -6.93
CA SER A 195 12.13 2.09 -6.52
C SER A 195 13.37 2.60 -5.79
N ASP A 196 13.62 2.14 -4.56
CA ASP A 196 14.69 2.63 -3.67
C ASP A 196 15.60 1.51 -3.12
N GLY A 197 15.96 0.56 -3.97
CA GLY A 197 16.99 -0.46 -3.65
C GLY A 197 16.39 -1.78 -3.16
N PHE A 198 16.92 -2.94 -3.58
CA PHE A 198 16.52 -4.27 -3.10
C PHE A 198 15.01 -4.54 -3.08
N ASP A 199 14.30 -3.98 -4.06
CA ASP A 199 12.86 -3.96 -4.09
C ASP A 199 12.29 -4.63 -5.34
N ARG A 200 10.99 -4.89 -5.29
CA ARG A 200 10.25 -5.44 -6.40
C ARG A 200 8.93 -4.73 -6.61
N ILE A 201 8.79 -4.08 -7.75
CA ILE A 201 7.50 -3.58 -8.22
C ILE A 201 6.94 -4.61 -9.19
N THR A 202 5.68 -5.01 -9.00
CA THR A 202 4.97 -5.91 -9.91
C THR A 202 3.73 -5.21 -10.43
N ILE A 203 3.58 -5.16 -11.75
CA ILE A 203 2.43 -4.58 -12.44
C ILE A 203 1.71 -5.72 -13.16
N ALA A 204 0.52 -6.07 -12.67
CA ALA A 204 -0.19 -7.25 -13.16
C ALA A 204 -0.86 -7.05 -14.53
N ASP A 205 -1.34 -5.83 -14.81
CA ASP A 205 -1.91 -5.43 -16.09
C ASP A 205 -1.24 -4.11 -16.55
N PRO A 206 -0.08 -4.20 -17.23
CA PRO A 206 0.68 -3.02 -17.61
C PRO A 206 -0.06 -2.07 -18.56
N GLY A 207 -0.98 -2.58 -19.40
CA GLY A 207 -1.80 -1.76 -20.29
C GLY A 207 -2.79 -0.84 -19.55
N LEU A 208 -3.07 -1.11 -18.27
CA LEU A 208 -3.89 -0.27 -17.40
C LEU A 208 -3.06 0.58 -16.41
N PHE A 209 -1.73 0.46 -16.44
CA PHE A 209 -0.84 1.23 -15.60
C PHE A 209 -0.36 2.49 -16.33
N ARG A 210 -0.78 3.67 -15.87
CA ARG A 210 -0.44 4.97 -16.48
C ARG A 210 0.50 5.82 -15.61
N GLY A 211 0.81 5.35 -14.40
CA GLY A 211 1.73 6.01 -13.48
C GLY A 211 3.15 6.12 -14.03
N LEU A 212 3.95 6.98 -13.42
CA LEU A 212 5.39 7.08 -13.68
C LEU A 212 6.13 6.12 -12.75
N VAL A 213 7.02 5.27 -13.30
CA VAL A 213 7.97 4.51 -12.49
C VAL A 213 9.30 5.26 -12.44
N ALA A 214 9.70 5.73 -11.25
CA ALA A 214 11.02 6.32 -11.01
C ALA A 214 11.98 5.23 -10.54
N PHE A 215 12.82 4.75 -11.45
CA PHE A 215 13.67 3.59 -11.24
C PHE A 215 15.10 4.00 -10.91
N ALA A 216 15.54 3.80 -9.67
CA ALA A 216 16.85 4.21 -9.20
C ALA A 216 18.02 3.31 -9.69
N GLY A 217 17.75 2.20 -10.38
CA GLY A 217 18.77 1.24 -10.78
C GLY A 217 19.24 0.34 -9.64
N GLY A 218 20.38 -0.33 -9.83
CA GLY A 218 20.98 -1.20 -8.80
C GLY A 218 20.67 -2.70 -8.97
N PRO A 219 21.55 -3.58 -8.49
CA PRO A 219 21.60 -4.98 -8.92
C PRO A 219 20.40 -5.84 -8.49
N THR A 220 19.55 -5.32 -7.62
CA THR A 220 18.45 -6.06 -6.98
C THR A 220 17.09 -5.43 -7.18
N ASN A 221 17.01 -4.28 -7.86
CA ASN A 221 15.75 -3.60 -8.12
C ASN A 221 15.11 -4.19 -9.37
N THR A 222 13.82 -4.48 -9.27
CA THR A 222 13.07 -5.10 -10.36
C THR A 222 11.70 -4.48 -10.53
N VAL A 223 11.32 -4.23 -11.78
CA VAL A 223 9.96 -3.90 -12.18
C VAL A 223 9.48 -4.99 -13.13
N ASP A 224 8.49 -5.76 -12.69
CA ASP A 224 7.92 -6.85 -13.46
C ASP A 224 6.60 -6.42 -14.12
N LEU A 225 6.53 -6.58 -15.43
CA LEU A 225 5.37 -6.35 -16.28
C LEU A 225 4.77 -7.72 -16.65
N LEU A 226 3.78 -8.16 -15.89
CA LEU A 226 3.23 -9.51 -16.04
C LEU A 226 2.47 -9.67 -17.36
N GLY A 227 2.63 -10.83 -17.99
CA GLY A 227 1.88 -11.18 -19.20
C GLY A 227 2.31 -10.47 -20.50
N VAL A 228 3.24 -9.52 -20.42
CA VAL A 228 3.79 -8.85 -21.61
C VAL A 228 4.85 -9.73 -22.27
N ALA A 229 4.70 -9.99 -23.57
CA ALA A 229 5.68 -10.69 -24.38
C ALA A 229 6.29 -9.72 -25.40
N ALA A 230 7.61 -9.62 -25.45
CA ALA A 230 8.31 -8.65 -26.28
C ALA A 230 9.68 -9.18 -26.72
N ALA A 231 10.04 -8.92 -27.97
CA ALA A 231 11.30 -9.34 -28.57
C ALA A 231 12.37 -8.24 -28.59
N SER A 232 11.98 -6.97 -28.38
CA SER A 232 12.89 -5.82 -28.32
C SER A 232 12.26 -4.66 -27.57
N TYR A 233 13.05 -3.64 -27.25
CA TYR A 233 12.55 -2.42 -26.62
C TYR A 233 13.21 -1.16 -27.21
N SER A 234 12.57 -0.01 -27.02
CA SER A 234 13.19 1.31 -27.18
C SER A 234 12.96 2.12 -25.92
N TYR A 235 13.89 3.00 -25.57
CA TYR A 235 13.76 3.90 -24.42
C TYR A 235 14.17 5.31 -24.83
N GLN A 236 13.21 6.24 -24.79
CA GLN A 236 13.40 7.63 -25.16
C GLN A 236 12.39 8.50 -24.41
N ASP A 237 12.82 9.67 -23.94
CA ASP A 237 11.96 10.69 -23.31
C ASP A 237 11.09 10.12 -22.16
N ASP A 238 11.71 9.36 -21.26
CA ASP A 238 11.09 8.67 -20.12
C ASP A 238 9.96 7.68 -20.52
N MET A 239 10.01 7.17 -21.74
CA MET A 239 9.07 6.18 -22.25
C MET A 239 9.81 4.91 -22.69
N LEU A 240 9.54 3.80 -21.99
CA LEU A 240 9.93 2.47 -22.43
C LEU A 240 8.83 1.92 -23.33
N SER A 241 9.15 1.65 -24.59
CA SER A 241 8.24 0.97 -25.52
C SER A 241 8.72 -0.45 -25.77
N LEU A 242 7.82 -1.41 -25.65
CA LEU A 242 8.08 -2.84 -25.83
C LEU A 242 7.51 -3.29 -27.17
N TYR A 243 8.27 -4.09 -27.93
CA TYR A 243 7.89 -4.47 -29.28
C TYR A 243 7.83 -5.99 -29.48
N GLN A 244 6.84 -6.44 -30.25
CA GLN A 244 6.76 -7.80 -30.77
C GLN A 244 6.47 -7.74 -32.28
N GLY A 245 7.33 -8.36 -33.10
CA GLY A 245 7.15 -8.34 -34.57
C GLY A 245 7.14 -6.93 -35.18
N GLY A 246 7.83 -5.96 -34.56
CA GLY A 246 7.89 -4.56 -35.01
C GLY A 246 6.68 -3.71 -34.61
N GLN A 247 5.73 -4.24 -33.83
CA GLN A 247 4.60 -3.49 -33.29
C GLN A 247 4.80 -3.23 -31.79
N VAL A 248 4.38 -2.06 -31.31
CA VAL A 248 4.35 -1.76 -29.89
C VAL A 248 3.28 -2.63 -29.22
N VAL A 249 3.69 -3.44 -28.26
CA VAL A 249 2.77 -4.27 -27.45
C VAL A 249 2.43 -3.63 -26.12
N ASP A 250 3.33 -2.81 -25.57
CA ASP A 250 3.14 -2.11 -24.31
C ASP A 250 4.06 -0.89 -24.21
N THR A 251 3.71 0.04 -23.32
CA THR A 251 4.48 1.24 -23.01
C THR A 251 4.46 1.52 -21.51
N LEU A 252 5.62 1.81 -20.94
CA LEU A 252 5.76 2.20 -19.54
C LEU A 252 6.41 3.58 -19.45
N ARG A 253 5.79 4.50 -18.73
CA ARG A 253 6.45 5.74 -18.30
C ARG A 253 7.50 5.37 -17.25
N LEU A 254 8.76 5.44 -17.64
CA LEU A 254 9.89 5.00 -16.86
C LEU A 254 10.89 6.16 -16.82
N GLN A 255 11.20 6.67 -15.63
CA GLN A 255 12.30 7.59 -15.41
C GLN A 255 13.49 6.81 -14.86
N ALA A 256 14.50 6.59 -15.69
CA ALA A 256 15.70 5.84 -15.36
C ALA A 256 16.92 6.35 -16.15
N ASP A 257 18.12 6.14 -15.60
CA ASP A 257 19.36 6.23 -16.38
C ASP A 257 19.46 4.98 -17.29
N PRO A 258 19.50 5.14 -18.64
CA PRO A 258 19.60 4.01 -19.57
C PRO A 258 20.78 3.08 -19.32
N SER A 259 21.85 3.57 -18.69
CA SER A 259 23.03 2.77 -18.37
C SER A 259 22.89 1.93 -17.10
N GLN A 260 21.79 2.09 -16.36
CA GLN A 260 21.57 1.47 -15.07
C GLN A 260 20.54 0.35 -15.08
N PHE A 261 19.90 0.05 -16.21
CA PHE A 261 18.95 -1.04 -16.33
C PHE A 261 19.16 -1.88 -17.59
N GLN A 262 18.61 -3.07 -17.55
CA GLN A 262 18.42 -3.95 -18.70
C GLN A 262 16.96 -4.41 -18.73
N VAL A 263 16.48 -4.75 -19.92
CA VAL A 263 15.15 -5.32 -20.12
C VAL A 263 15.31 -6.79 -20.47
N THR A 264 14.58 -7.64 -19.78
CA THR A 264 14.61 -9.09 -19.98
C THR A 264 13.21 -9.65 -20.17
N GLU A 265 13.06 -10.71 -20.96
CA GLU A 265 11.81 -11.45 -21.11
C GLU A 265 11.93 -12.84 -20.48
N SER A 266 10.86 -13.29 -19.84
CA SER A 266 10.72 -14.64 -19.30
C SER A 266 9.32 -15.19 -19.57
N ALA A 267 9.06 -16.44 -19.19
CA ALA A 267 7.71 -17.02 -19.28
C ALA A 267 6.63 -16.27 -18.46
N ARG A 268 7.02 -15.40 -17.52
CA ARG A 268 6.09 -14.61 -16.70
C ARG A 268 5.76 -13.23 -17.30
N GLY A 269 6.58 -12.74 -18.23
CA GLY A 269 6.46 -11.41 -18.79
C GLY A 269 7.82 -10.73 -18.99
N VAL A 270 7.79 -9.41 -19.10
CA VAL A 270 8.98 -8.55 -19.22
C VAL A 270 9.39 -8.03 -17.84
N SER A 271 10.69 -8.01 -17.56
CA SER A 271 11.26 -7.46 -16.34
C SER A 271 12.30 -6.39 -16.68
N ILE A 272 12.22 -5.25 -16.01
CA ILE A 272 13.25 -4.22 -15.98
C ILE A 272 14.07 -4.44 -14.71
N SER A 273 15.37 -4.70 -14.85
CA SER A 273 16.26 -4.99 -13.72
C SER A 273 17.47 -4.08 -13.73
N GLY A 274 17.93 -3.62 -12.57
CA GLY A 274 19.07 -2.73 -12.50
C GLY A 274 20.41 -3.46 -12.70
N LEU A 275 21.44 -2.74 -13.16
CA LEU A 275 22.78 -3.26 -13.42
C LEU A 275 23.72 -3.11 -12.20
N PRO A 276 24.68 -4.03 -11.98
CA PRO A 276 24.93 -5.27 -12.73
C PRO A 276 24.10 -6.46 -12.18
N GLY A 277 22.78 -6.39 -12.25
CA GLY A 277 21.90 -7.52 -11.95
C GLY A 277 22.04 -8.61 -12.99
N MET A 278 22.19 -9.85 -12.54
CA MET A 278 22.08 -11.00 -13.44
C MET A 278 20.62 -11.18 -13.85
N PRO A 279 20.33 -11.42 -15.14
CA PRO A 279 18.99 -11.82 -15.56
C PRO A 279 18.48 -13.00 -14.71
N PRO A 280 17.19 -13.04 -14.37
CA PRO A 280 16.59 -14.22 -13.74
C PRO A 280 16.90 -15.49 -14.55
N PRO A 281 17.04 -16.66 -13.92
CA PRO A 281 17.25 -17.91 -14.64
C PRO A 281 16.20 -18.13 -15.74
N GLY A 282 16.67 -18.37 -16.97
CA GLY A 282 15.79 -18.56 -18.14
C GLY A 282 15.28 -17.27 -18.78
N ALA A 283 15.64 -16.10 -18.26
CA ALA A 283 15.32 -14.83 -18.89
C ALA A 283 16.29 -14.51 -20.05
N VAL A 284 15.77 -13.91 -21.11
CA VAL A 284 16.52 -13.46 -22.28
C VAL A 284 16.64 -11.94 -22.24
N VAL A 285 17.85 -11.41 -22.37
CA VAL A 285 18.06 -9.95 -22.49
C VAL A 285 17.52 -9.49 -23.84
N LEU A 286 16.62 -8.52 -23.82
CA LEU A 286 16.04 -7.95 -25.01
C LEU A 286 17.02 -6.94 -25.64
N PRO A 287 17.17 -6.93 -26.98
CA PRO A 287 17.93 -5.88 -27.66
C PRO A 287 17.17 -4.55 -27.64
N GLN A 288 17.91 -3.46 -27.48
CA GLN A 288 17.41 -2.10 -27.73
C GLN A 288 17.43 -1.80 -29.23
N VAL A 289 16.34 -1.25 -29.78
CA VAL A 289 16.17 -0.87 -31.19
C VAL A 289 15.99 0.63 -31.38
#